data_AF-A0A7J8GQN3-F1
#
_entry.id   AF-A0A7J8GQN3-F1
#
_cell.length_a   1.000
_cell.length_b   1.000
_cell.length_c   1.000
_cell.angle_alpha   90.00
_cell.angle_beta   90.00
_cell.angle_gamma   90.00
#
_symmetry.space_group_name_H-M   'P 1'
#
loop_
_entity.id
_entity.type
_entity.pdbx_description
1 polymer ?
#
loop_
_entity_poly.entity_id
_entity_poly.type
_entity_poly.pdbx_seq_one_letter_code
_entity_poly.pdbx_strand_id
1 'polypeptide(L)'
;MRGWRREARKGFPRPVKTTWLNRNTPAQNRDSVIPTLESVVFGINYTKQLSPDGCSFIIADSFLHHAYHFHYTLCATLLLAFKGLHSYFITVTEEIPSCQKLELEEMDVEARLTELCEEVKKIENPDELAELINMNLAQLCSLLMALWGQFLEVITLHEELRLLLAQENHTLRVRRFSEAFFCFEHPREAVVAYQELQ
;
A
#
# COMPACT_ATOMS: atom_id res chain seq x y z
N MET A 1 -39.15 43.01 0.91
CA MET A 1 -38.66 41.74 0.30
C MET A 1 -37.39 41.94 -0.53
N ARG A 2 -36.33 42.53 0.03
CA ARG A 2 -35.00 42.65 -0.59
C ARG A 2 -33.97 42.76 0.52
N GLY A 3 -33.30 41.66 0.80
CA GLY A 3 -32.34 41.46 1.90
C GLY A 3 -32.22 39.95 2.06
N TRP A 4 -31.02 39.42 2.34
CA TRP A 4 -30.70 37.97 2.34
C TRP A 4 -30.29 37.33 1.00
N ARG A 5 -29.65 38.08 0.10
CA ARG A 5 -28.92 37.47 -1.04
C ARG A 5 -27.41 37.77 -1.06
N ARG A 6 -26.80 37.92 0.11
CA ARG A 6 -25.34 37.95 0.32
C ARG A 6 -25.07 37.49 1.76
N GLU A 7 -24.79 36.21 1.96
CA GLU A 7 -23.79 35.68 2.92
C GLU A 7 -23.82 34.14 2.91
N ALA A 8 -23.40 33.50 1.81
CA ALA A 8 -23.08 32.07 1.80
C ALA A 8 -22.20 31.75 0.60
N ARG A 9 -21.07 32.45 0.47
CA ARG A 9 -19.97 32.02 -0.39
C ARG A 9 -18.68 31.99 0.41
N LYS A 10 -18.72 31.36 1.60
CA LYS A 10 -17.50 30.79 2.19
C LYS A 10 -17.20 29.55 1.36
N GLY A 11 -16.28 29.71 0.41
CA GLY A 11 -15.77 28.60 -0.37
C GLY A 11 -15.27 27.52 0.57
N PHE A 12 -15.89 26.35 0.53
CA PHE A 12 -15.27 25.15 1.06
C PHE A 12 -13.94 24.98 0.33
N PRO A 13 -12.80 24.85 1.03
CA PRO A 13 -11.56 24.52 0.36
C PRO A 13 -11.81 23.20 -0.38
N ARG A 14 -11.57 23.20 -1.70
CA ARG A 14 -11.61 21.96 -2.47
C ARG A 14 -10.62 21.00 -1.78
N PRO A 15 -11.01 19.75 -1.46
CA PRO A 15 -10.05 18.78 -1.01
C PRO A 15 -8.91 18.75 -2.03
N VAL A 16 -7.70 19.03 -1.58
CA VAL A 16 -6.51 18.81 -2.39
C VAL A 16 -6.61 17.35 -2.85
N LYS A 17 -6.51 17.10 -4.16
CA LYS A 17 -6.38 15.75 -4.70
C LYS A 17 -5.11 15.14 -4.12
N THR A 18 -5.24 14.54 -2.95
CA THR A 18 -4.22 13.72 -2.33
C THR A 18 -4.54 12.31 -2.77
N THR A 19 -3.74 11.80 -3.70
CA THR A 19 -3.68 10.36 -3.99
C THR A 19 -3.48 9.65 -2.65
N TRP A 20 -4.16 8.52 -2.42
CA TRP A 20 -4.11 7.75 -1.17
C TRP A 20 -2.68 7.59 -0.60
N LEU A 21 -1.67 7.50 -1.47
CA LEU A 21 -0.24 7.44 -1.10
C LEU A 21 0.25 8.60 -0.21
N ASN A 22 -0.28 9.81 -0.35
CA ASN A 22 0.28 11.01 0.30
C ASN A 22 -0.22 11.26 1.73
N ARG A 23 -1.15 10.44 2.23
CA ARG A 23 -1.76 10.65 3.56
C ARG A 23 -1.00 9.96 4.69
N ASN A 24 -0.11 9.01 4.36
CA ASN A 24 0.63 8.20 5.33
C ASN A 24 2.11 8.57 5.41
N THR A 25 2.57 9.59 4.70
CA THR A 25 3.96 10.06 4.77
C THR A 25 4.17 10.79 6.10
N PRO A 26 4.99 10.25 7.03
CA PRO A 26 5.34 10.98 8.25
C PRO A 26 6.02 12.30 7.87
N ALA A 27 5.81 13.34 8.66
CA ALA A 27 6.57 14.59 8.52
C ALA A 27 8.06 14.24 8.53
N GLN A 28 8.75 14.44 7.40
CA GLN A 28 10.18 14.12 7.31
C GLN A 28 10.95 15.03 8.25
N ASN A 29 11.43 14.44 9.34
CA ASN A 29 12.40 15.06 10.23
C ASN A 29 13.69 15.27 9.41
N ARG A 30 14.15 16.52 9.31
CA ARG A 30 15.30 16.90 8.47
C ARG A 30 16.63 16.27 8.91
N ASP A 31 16.64 15.57 10.04
CA ASP A 31 17.81 14.89 10.60
C ASP A 31 17.82 13.36 10.36
N SER A 32 16.84 12.80 9.63
CA SER A 32 16.86 11.36 9.29
C SER A 32 17.87 11.11 8.16
N VAL A 33 19.08 10.69 8.52
CA VAL A 33 20.08 10.18 7.56
C VAL A 33 19.48 8.92 6.92
N ILE A 34 19.39 8.91 5.59
CA ILE A 34 18.93 7.74 4.83
C ILE A 34 20.02 6.66 4.96
N PRO A 35 19.69 5.45 5.45
CA PRO A 35 20.67 4.37 5.55
C PRO A 35 21.18 3.96 4.17
N THR A 36 22.45 3.54 4.07
CA THR A 36 22.98 3.01 2.80
C THR A 36 22.35 1.66 2.49
N LEU A 37 22.34 1.29 1.21
CA LEU A 37 21.77 0.00 0.80
C LEU A 37 22.48 -1.18 1.49
N GLU A 38 23.80 -1.13 1.62
CA GLU A 38 24.56 -2.18 2.30
C GLU A 38 24.15 -2.29 3.78
N SER A 39 23.93 -1.17 4.46
CA SER A 39 23.49 -1.18 5.86
C SER A 39 22.08 -1.75 6.06
N VAL A 40 21.23 -1.68 5.03
CA VAL A 40 19.91 -2.30 5.05
C VAL A 40 20.02 -3.81 4.77
N VAL A 41 20.82 -4.19 3.78
CA VAL A 41 20.95 -5.58 3.33
C VAL A 41 21.78 -6.42 4.29
N PHE A 42 22.92 -5.92 4.75
CA PHE A 42 23.85 -6.63 5.63
C PHE A 42 23.66 -6.28 7.11
N GLY A 43 22.89 -5.23 7.41
CA GLY A 43 22.62 -4.75 8.77
C GLY A 43 23.44 -3.52 9.18
N ILE A 44 22.92 -2.76 10.14
CA ILE A 44 23.43 -1.43 10.53
C ILE A 44 24.88 -1.40 11.04
N ASN A 45 25.41 -2.55 11.47
CA ASN A 45 26.78 -2.68 11.99
C ASN A 45 27.76 -3.18 10.92
N TYR A 46 27.30 -3.38 9.67
CA TYR A 46 28.15 -3.78 8.57
C TYR A 46 29.17 -2.70 8.23
N THR A 47 30.42 -3.12 8.05
CA THR A 47 31.52 -2.27 7.56
C THR A 47 32.26 -3.03 6.47
N LYS A 48 32.60 -2.35 5.37
CA LYS A 48 33.37 -2.96 4.29
C LYS A 48 34.77 -3.30 4.79
N GLN A 49 35.18 -4.54 4.57
CA GLN A 49 36.53 -5.00 4.86
C GLN A 49 37.20 -5.45 3.58
N LEU A 50 38.44 -4.99 3.37
CA LEU A 50 39.29 -5.47 2.29
C LEU A 50 39.88 -6.82 2.66
N SER A 51 39.98 -7.69 1.67
CA SER A 51 40.75 -8.93 1.74
C SER A 51 42.23 -8.66 2.06
N PRO A 52 42.96 -9.66 2.61
CA PRO A 52 44.38 -9.50 2.96
C PRO A 52 45.29 -9.17 1.78
N ASP A 53 44.92 -9.56 0.56
CA ASP A 53 45.64 -9.23 -0.67
C ASP A 53 45.27 -7.84 -1.22
N GLY A 54 44.24 -7.20 -0.66
CA GLY A 54 43.73 -5.90 -1.08
C GLY A 54 42.98 -5.92 -2.42
N CYS A 55 42.69 -7.10 -2.97
CA CYS A 55 42.12 -7.23 -4.32
C CYS A 55 40.60 -7.24 -4.34
N SER A 56 39.95 -7.63 -3.23
CA SER A 56 38.49 -7.80 -3.12
C SER A 56 37.93 -7.34 -1.78
N PHE A 57 36.62 -7.12 -1.72
CA PHE A 57 35.93 -6.93 -0.44
C PHE A 57 35.40 -8.27 0.07
N ILE A 58 35.52 -8.50 1.37
CA ILE A 58 35.03 -9.70 2.03
C ILE A 58 33.84 -9.37 2.93
N ILE A 59 32.94 -10.34 3.09
CA ILE A 59 31.76 -10.25 3.95
C ILE A 59 31.90 -11.33 5.01
N ALA A 60 31.78 -10.97 6.29
CA ALA A 60 31.76 -11.97 7.35
C ALA A 60 30.47 -12.81 7.26
N ASP A 61 30.56 -14.11 7.55
CA ASP A 61 29.45 -15.06 7.40
C ASP A 61 28.15 -14.63 8.08
N SER A 62 28.25 -13.96 9.24
CA SER A 62 27.08 -13.45 9.97
C SER A 62 26.29 -12.40 9.18
N PHE A 63 26.99 -11.48 8.50
CA PHE A 63 26.38 -10.47 7.64
C PHE A 63 25.83 -11.07 6.35
N LEU A 64 26.53 -12.05 5.79
CA LEU A 64 26.07 -12.77 4.61
C LEU A 64 24.79 -13.57 4.89
N HIS A 65 24.75 -14.27 6.03
CA HIS A 65 23.55 -14.98 6.50
C HIS A 65 22.38 -14.02 6.72
N HIS A 66 22.64 -12.85 7.31
CA HIS A 66 21.63 -11.80 7.46
C HIS A 66 21.07 -11.38 6.09
N ALA A 67 21.93 -11.09 5.12
CA ALA A 67 21.51 -10.68 3.77
C ALA A 67 20.65 -11.73 3.07
N TYR A 68 21.02 -13.01 3.14
CA TYR A 68 20.23 -14.09 2.56
C TYR A 68 18.89 -14.27 3.27
N HIS A 69 18.85 -14.19 4.60
CA HIS A 69 17.60 -14.27 5.34
C HIS A 69 16.68 -13.07 5.07
N PHE A 70 17.25 -11.87 5.01
CA PHE A 70 16.57 -10.63 4.63
C PHE A 70 15.94 -10.74 3.24
N HIS A 71 16.73 -11.13 2.24
CA HIS A 71 16.27 -11.32 0.87
C HIS A 71 15.16 -12.37 0.79
N TYR A 72 15.38 -13.57 1.33
CA TYR A 72 14.40 -14.66 1.33
C TYR A 72 13.06 -14.20 1.92
N THR A 73 13.11 -13.58 3.10
CA THR A 73 11.89 -13.18 3.83
C THR A 73 11.07 -12.18 3.04
N LEU A 74 11.71 -11.16 2.48
CA LEU A 74 11.01 -10.13 1.71
C LEU A 74 10.51 -10.65 0.36
N CYS A 75 11.33 -11.44 -0.37
CA CYS A 75 10.91 -12.06 -1.62
C CYS A 75 9.72 -13.01 -1.40
N ALA A 76 9.78 -13.87 -0.38
CA ALA A 76 8.69 -14.77 -0.03
C ALA A 76 7.41 -13.99 0.32
N THR A 77 7.54 -12.92 1.11
CA THR A 77 6.38 -12.08 1.48
C THR A 77 5.74 -11.44 0.26
N LEU A 78 6.52 -10.86 -0.64
CA LEU A 78 6.02 -10.21 -1.86
C LEU A 78 5.35 -11.21 -2.82
N LEU A 79 5.97 -12.38 -3.01
CA LEU A 79 5.42 -13.44 -3.86
C LEU A 79 4.13 -14.04 -3.27
N LEU A 80 4.07 -14.23 -1.95
CA LEU A 80 2.85 -14.68 -1.28
C LEU A 80 1.73 -13.65 -1.36
N ALA A 81 2.05 -12.36 -1.21
CA ALA A 81 1.08 -11.28 -1.42
C ALA A 81 0.56 -11.26 -2.86
N PHE A 82 1.44 -11.45 -3.85
CA PHE A 82 1.07 -11.58 -5.26
C PHE A 82 0.12 -12.77 -5.48
N LYS A 83 0.47 -13.96 -4.99
CA LYS A 83 -0.37 -15.16 -5.11
C LYS A 83 -1.73 -14.99 -4.44
N GLY A 84 -1.77 -14.39 -3.24
CA GLY A 84 -3.00 -14.12 -2.53
C GLY A 84 -3.91 -13.16 -3.29
N LEU A 85 -3.36 -12.06 -3.80
CA LEU A 85 -4.10 -11.11 -4.62
C LEU A 85 -4.58 -11.74 -5.92
N HIS A 86 -3.73 -12.50 -6.61
CA HIS A 86 -4.08 -13.19 -7.86
C HIS A 86 -5.23 -14.16 -7.66
N SER A 87 -5.15 -15.02 -6.62
CA SER A 87 -6.22 -15.96 -6.28
C SER A 87 -7.53 -15.24 -5.96
N TYR A 88 -7.47 -14.15 -5.17
CA TYR A 88 -8.66 -13.37 -4.86
C TYR A 88 -9.25 -12.70 -6.10
N PHE A 89 -8.40 -12.17 -6.97
CA PHE A 89 -8.81 -11.54 -8.22
C PHE A 89 -9.58 -12.53 -9.10
N ILE A 90 -9.05 -13.75 -9.30
CA ILE A 90 -9.75 -14.81 -10.04
C ILE A 90 -11.14 -15.06 -9.44
N THR A 91 -11.21 -15.34 -8.14
CA THR A 91 -12.49 -15.63 -7.46
C THR A 91 -13.52 -14.51 -7.65
N VAL A 92 -13.11 -13.24 -7.51
CA VAL A 92 -14.04 -12.12 -7.70
C VAL A 92 -14.48 -12.00 -9.17
N THR A 93 -13.59 -12.25 -10.12
CA THR A 93 -13.94 -12.15 -11.56
C THR A 93 -14.82 -13.29 -12.05
N GLU A 94 -14.76 -14.48 -11.43
CA GLU A 94 -15.67 -15.59 -11.75
C GLU A 94 -17.12 -15.26 -11.38
N GLU A 95 -17.31 -14.55 -10.26
CA GLU A 95 -18.62 -14.10 -9.76
C GLU A 95 -19.18 -12.89 -10.53
N ILE A 96 -18.38 -12.26 -11.40
CA ILE A 96 -18.77 -11.09 -12.19
C ILE A 96 -18.90 -11.49 -13.67
N PRO A 97 -20.14 -11.64 -14.22
CA PRO A 97 -20.36 -12.17 -15.57
C PRO A 97 -19.66 -11.39 -16.69
N SER A 98 -19.44 -10.09 -16.50
CA SER A 98 -18.79 -9.21 -17.49
C SER A 98 -17.26 -9.36 -17.54
N CYS A 99 -16.65 -9.94 -16.51
CA CYS A 99 -15.19 -10.06 -16.35
C CYS A 99 -14.65 -11.45 -16.69
N GLN A 100 -15.49 -12.41 -17.07
CA GLN A 100 -15.13 -13.82 -17.31
C GLN A 100 -14.08 -14.07 -18.42
N LYS A 101 -13.65 -13.05 -19.17
CA LYS A 101 -12.63 -13.16 -20.22
C LYS A 101 -11.24 -12.64 -19.79
N LEU A 102 -11.04 -12.29 -18.53
CA LEU A 102 -9.74 -11.82 -18.06
C LEU A 102 -8.80 -13.02 -17.86
N GLU A 103 -7.82 -13.18 -18.76
CA GLU A 103 -6.75 -14.16 -18.58
C GLU A 103 -5.63 -13.51 -17.75
N LEU A 104 -5.46 -13.97 -16.51
CA LEU A 104 -4.35 -13.59 -15.65
C LEU A 104 -3.22 -14.62 -15.79
N GLU A 105 -1.99 -14.13 -15.96
CA GLU A 105 -0.82 -14.99 -16.07
C GLU A 105 -0.50 -15.62 -14.71
N GLU A 106 -0.51 -16.96 -14.67
CA GLU A 106 -0.13 -17.70 -13.47
C GLU A 106 1.39 -17.76 -13.33
N MET A 107 1.88 -17.48 -12.13
CA MET A 107 3.30 -17.57 -11.79
C MET A 107 3.53 -18.67 -10.76
N ASP A 108 4.46 -19.57 -11.05
CA ASP A 108 4.99 -20.50 -10.05
C ASP A 108 5.87 -19.74 -9.05
N VAL A 109 5.24 -19.33 -7.94
CA VAL A 109 5.89 -18.56 -6.88
C VAL A 109 7.00 -19.33 -6.17
N GLU A 110 6.92 -20.65 -6.10
CA GLU A 110 7.93 -21.46 -5.40
C GLU A 110 9.18 -21.62 -6.26
N ALA A 111 8.98 -21.93 -7.55
CA ALA A 111 10.07 -21.94 -8.52
C ALA A 111 10.75 -20.56 -8.60
N ARG A 112 9.97 -19.48 -8.65
CA ARG A 112 10.52 -18.11 -8.72
C ARG A 112 11.30 -17.73 -7.46
N LEU A 113 10.80 -18.07 -6.27
CA LEU A 113 11.54 -17.81 -5.02
C LEU A 113 12.87 -18.58 -5.00
N THR A 114 12.83 -19.85 -5.41
CA THR A 114 14.02 -20.71 -5.46
C THR A 114 15.07 -20.13 -6.42
N GLU A 115 14.67 -19.76 -7.63
CA GLU A 115 15.54 -19.11 -8.62
C GLU A 115 16.22 -17.86 -8.03
N LEU A 116 15.43 -16.94 -7.46
CA LEU A 116 15.96 -15.71 -6.88
C LEU A 116 16.97 -15.96 -5.76
N CYS A 117 16.72 -16.98 -4.91
CA CYS A 117 17.62 -17.35 -3.83
C CYS A 117 18.92 -18.00 -4.31
N GLU A 118 18.88 -18.75 -5.43
CA GLU A 118 20.09 -19.34 -6.00
C GLU A 118 20.93 -18.29 -6.74
N GLU A 119 20.33 -17.29 -7.39
CA GLU A 119 21.07 -16.20 -8.05
C GLU A 119 21.88 -15.36 -7.05
N VAL A 120 21.30 -14.98 -5.90
CA VAL A 120 22.02 -14.15 -4.91
C VAL A 120 23.20 -14.87 -4.26
N LYS A 121 23.21 -16.21 -4.24
CA LYS A 121 24.33 -17.01 -3.70
C LYS A 121 25.55 -17.04 -4.63
N LYS A 122 25.39 -16.67 -5.91
CA LYS A 122 26.47 -16.66 -6.90
C LYS A 122 27.30 -15.37 -6.87
N ILE A 123 26.85 -14.35 -6.12
CA ILE A 123 27.50 -13.05 -6.08
C ILE A 123 28.46 -12.97 -4.90
N GLU A 124 29.73 -12.72 -5.21
CA GLU A 124 30.80 -12.61 -4.20
C GLU A 124 31.03 -11.16 -3.77
N ASN A 125 30.83 -10.20 -4.68
CA ASN A 125 31.05 -8.79 -4.41
C ASN A 125 29.88 -8.22 -3.56
N PRO A 126 30.16 -7.54 -2.43
CA PRO A 126 29.11 -6.98 -1.56
C PRO A 126 28.22 -5.94 -2.23
N ASP A 127 28.79 -5.12 -3.11
CA ASP A 127 28.06 -4.03 -3.77
C ASP A 127 27.09 -4.61 -4.79
N GLU A 128 27.58 -5.53 -5.62
CA GLU A 128 26.77 -6.27 -6.59
C GLU A 128 25.67 -7.10 -5.90
N LEU A 129 25.98 -7.72 -4.75
CA LEU A 129 25.00 -8.50 -3.99
C LEU A 129 23.88 -7.62 -3.44
N ALA A 130 24.23 -6.48 -2.85
CA ALA A 130 23.26 -5.53 -2.33
C ALA A 130 22.37 -4.96 -3.44
N GLU A 131 22.96 -4.62 -4.59
CA GLU A 131 22.25 -4.16 -5.77
C GLU A 131 21.31 -5.23 -6.35
N LEU A 132 21.77 -6.48 -6.47
CA LEU A 132 20.95 -7.60 -6.97
C LEU A 132 19.75 -7.86 -6.04
N ILE A 133 19.97 -7.87 -4.72
CA ILE A 133 18.88 -8.01 -3.74
C ILE A 133 17.86 -6.87 -3.91
N ASN A 134 18.33 -5.62 -4.01
CA ASN A 134 17.45 -4.47 -4.21
C ASN A 134 16.67 -4.56 -5.53
N MET A 135 17.34 -4.98 -6.61
CA MET A 135 16.71 -5.16 -7.91
C MET A 135 15.62 -6.24 -7.86
N ASN A 136 15.90 -7.39 -7.24
CA ASN A 136 14.91 -8.46 -7.04
C ASN A 136 13.66 -7.93 -6.31
N LEU A 137 13.86 -7.18 -5.23
CA LEU A 137 12.76 -6.60 -4.46
C LEU A 137 11.97 -5.56 -5.26
N ALA A 138 12.65 -4.71 -6.03
CA ALA A 138 12.01 -3.72 -6.88
C ALA A 138 11.17 -4.38 -7.99
N GLN A 139 11.67 -5.46 -8.61
CA GLN A 139 10.95 -6.23 -9.63
C GLN A 139 9.71 -6.93 -9.05
N LEU A 140 9.84 -7.59 -7.88
CA LEU A 140 8.68 -8.22 -7.25
C LEU A 140 7.63 -7.19 -6.81
N CYS A 141 8.07 -6.04 -6.27
CA CYS A 141 7.17 -4.94 -5.95
C CYS A 141 6.45 -4.40 -7.19
N SER A 142 7.14 -4.26 -8.33
CA SER A 142 6.50 -3.76 -9.55
C SER A 142 5.48 -4.76 -10.10
N LEU A 143 5.75 -6.07 -10.03
CA LEU A 143 4.80 -7.12 -10.38
C LEU A 143 3.55 -7.07 -9.50
N LEU A 144 3.71 -6.96 -8.18
CA LEU A 144 2.59 -6.83 -7.24
C LEU A 144 1.78 -5.55 -7.49
N MET A 145 2.45 -4.42 -7.73
CA MET A 145 1.80 -3.14 -8.04
C MET A 145 1.05 -3.19 -9.37
N ALA A 146 1.58 -3.87 -10.38
CA ALA A 146 0.92 -4.07 -11.67
C ALA A 146 -0.35 -4.91 -11.50
N LEU A 147 -0.28 -6.03 -10.79
CA LEU A 147 -1.44 -6.88 -10.50
C LEU A 147 -2.50 -6.11 -9.69
N TRP A 148 -2.08 -5.34 -8.69
CA TRP A 148 -2.98 -4.46 -7.93
C TRP A 148 -3.64 -3.40 -8.80
N GLY A 149 -2.90 -2.81 -9.73
CA GLY A 149 -3.43 -1.88 -10.71
C GLY A 149 -4.53 -2.51 -11.58
N GLN A 150 -4.27 -3.69 -12.14
CA GLN A 150 -5.23 -4.45 -12.94
C GLN A 150 -6.48 -4.81 -12.13
N PHE A 151 -6.29 -5.28 -10.88
CA PHE A 151 -7.38 -5.57 -9.97
C PHE A 151 -8.28 -4.34 -9.74
N LEU A 152 -7.68 -3.20 -9.42
CA LEU A 152 -8.44 -1.97 -9.22
C LEU A 152 -9.14 -1.52 -10.50
N GLU A 153 -8.50 -1.61 -11.65
CA GLU A 153 -9.12 -1.24 -12.93
C GLU A 153 -10.39 -2.06 -13.17
N VAL A 154 -10.33 -3.38 -13.01
CA VAL A 154 -11.47 -4.27 -13.25
C VAL A 154 -12.57 -4.07 -12.20
N ILE A 155 -12.21 -4.07 -10.92
CA ILE A 155 -13.22 -4.03 -9.84
C ILE A 155 -13.84 -2.64 -9.67
N THR A 156 -13.05 -1.56 -9.77
CA THR A 156 -13.59 -0.21 -9.56
C THR A 156 -14.32 0.36 -10.78
N LEU A 157 -14.04 -0.13 -11.98
CA LEU A 157 -14.78 0.25 -13.19
C LEU A 157 -16.03 -0.61 -13.42
N HIS A 158 -16.30 -1.60 -12.58
CA HIS A 158 -17.51 -2.40 -12.72
C HIS A 158 -18.75 -1.55 -12.39
N GLU A 159 -19.56 -1.26 -13.41
CA GLU A 159 -20.66 -0.30 -13.34
C GLU A 159 -21.69 -0.66 -12.25
N GLU A 160 -21.97 -1.94 -12.04
CA GLU A 160 -22.87 -2.38 -10.97
C GLU A 160 -22.31 -2.08 -9.58
N LEU A 161 -21.02 -2.33 -9.34
CA LEU A 161 -20.38 -1.99 -8.06
C LEU A 161 -20.38 -0.48 -7.84
N ARG A 162 -20.14 0.29 -8.92
CA ARG A 162 -20.21 1.74 -8.90
C ARG A 162 -21.60 2.25 -8.54
N LEU A 163 -22.64 1.67 -9.11
CA LEU A 163 -24.04 2.01 -8.82
C LEU A 163 -24.43 1.65 -7.37
N LEU A 164 -24.04 0.46 -6.91
CA LEU A 164 -24.31 -0.01 -5.55
C LEU A 164 -23.65 0.90 -4.51
N LEU A 165 -22.37 1.21 -4.70
CA LEU A 165 -21.63 2.15 -3.85
C LEU A 165 -22.21 3.58 -3.92
N ALA A 166 -22.66 4.02 -5.09
CA ALA A 166 -23.31 5.34 -5.22
C ALA A 166 -24.63 5.39 -4.45
N GLN A 167 -25.43 4.31 -4.48
CA GLN A 167 -26.69 4.19 -3.75
C GLN A 167 -26.47 4.14 -2.24
N GLU A 168 -25.50 3.36 -1.75
CA GLU A 168 -25.16 3.32 -0.31
C GLU A 168 -24.66 4.68 0.17
N ASN A 169 -23.75 5.31 -0.58
CA ASN A 169 -23.26 6.64 -0.23
C ASN A 169 -24.38 7.69 -0.22
N HIS A 170 -25.31 7.63 -1.17
CA HIS A 170 -26.48 8.48 -1.18
C HIS A 170 -27.34 8.25 0.07
N THR A 171 -27.64 6.99 0.40
CA THR A 171 -28.41 6.59 1.58
C THR A 171 -27.77 7.12 2.87
N LEU A 172 -26.46 6.93 3.03
CA LEU A 172 -25.70 7.46 4.17
C LEU A 172 -25.73 8.98 4.24
N ARG A 173 -25.63 9.67 3.09
CA ARG A 173 -25.72 11.14 3.05
C ARG A 173 -27.09 11.64 3.49
N VAL A 174 -28.17 11.00 3.02
CA VAL A 174 -29.54 11.34 3.41
C VAL A 174 -29.73 11.08 4.91
N ARG A 175 -29.26 9.93 5.42
CA ARG A 175 -29.33 9.59 6.84
C ARG A 175 -28.59 10.61 7.72
N ARG A 176 -27.35 10.95 7.37
CA ARG A 176 -26.56 11.97 8.10
C ARG A 176 -27.24 13.35 8.04
N PHE A 177 -27.84 13.68 6.91
CA PHE A 177 -28.61 14.92 6.76
C PHE A 177 -29.86 14.92 7.65
N SER A 178 -30.62 13.81 7.71
CA SER A 178 -31.77 13.68 8.60
C SER A 178 -31.38 13.70 10.07
N GLU A 179 -30.26 13.08 10.44
CA GLU A 179 -29.73 13.11 11.81
C GLU A 179 -29.32 14.54 12.20
N ALA A 180 -28.65 15.27 11.30
CA ALA A 180 -28.28 16.67 11.52
C ALA A 180 -29.51 17.59 11.62
N PHE A 181 -30.53 17.37 10.78
CA PHE A 181 -31.79 18.10 10.84
C PHE A 181 -32.56 17.82 12.13
N PHE A 182 -32.64 16.55 12.55
CA PHE A 182 -33.24 16.16 13.83
C PHE A 182 -32.52 16.81 15.02
N CYS A 183 -31.19 16.81 15.05
CA CYS A 183 -30.41 17.48 16.11
C CYS A 183 -30.57 19.01 16.09
N PHE A 184 -30.89 19.61 14.95
CA PHE A 184 -31.14 21.04 14.83
C PHE A 184 -32.54 21.42 15.31
N GLU A 185 -33.57 20.62 14.98
CA GLU A 185 -34.94 20.82 15.49
C GLU A 185 -35.08 20.47 16.98
N HIS A 186 -34.30 19.49 17.45
CA HIS A 186 -34.27 19.04 18.84
C HIS A 186 -32.87 19.28 19.42
N PRO A 187 -32.49 20.54 19.71
CA PRO A 187 -31.20 20.84 20.33
C PRO A 187 -31.10 20.10 21.66
N ARG A 188 -29.93 19.51 21.95
CA ARG A 188 -29.75 18.65 23.15
C ARG A 188 -30.11 19.38 24.44
N GLU A 189 -29.97 20.70 24.50
CA GLU A 189 -30.37 21.51 25.65
C GLU A 189 -31.89 21.49 25.89
N ALA A 190 -32.72 21.33 24.86
CA ALA A 190 -34.18 21.25 24.99
C ALA A 190 -34.66 19.95 25.67
N VAL A 191 -33.86 18.88 25.62
CA VAL A 191 -34.14 17.61 26.32
C VAL A 191 -33.85 17.73 27.82
N VAL A 192 -32.88 18.56 28.21
CA VAL A 192 -32.52 18.80 29.62
C VAL A 192 -33.57 19.67 30.32
N ALA A 193 -34.17 20.63 29.60
CA ALA A 193 -35.21 21.51 30.16
C ALA A 193 -36.52 20.81 30.55
N TYR A 194 -36.78 19.59 30.05
CA TYR A 194 -37.97 18.82 30.44
C TYR A 194 -37.84 18.11 31.80
N GLN A 195 -36.63 17.93 32.33
CA GLN A 195 -36.41 17.27 33.62
C GLN A 195 -36.45 18.23 34.82
N GLU A 196 -36.49 19.54 34.60
CA GLU A 196 -36.59 20.53 35.69
C GLU A 196 -38.04 21.03 35.95
N LEU A 197 -39.04 20.41 35.32
CA LEU A 197 -40.47 20.75 35.49
C LEU A 197 -41.30 19.62 36.14
N GLN A 198 -40.67 18.71 36.89
CA GLN A 198 -41.35 17.77 37.81
C GLN A 198 -40.79 17.93 39.23
#